data_AF-A0A5S9QAJ8-F1
#
_entry.id   AF-A0A5S9QAJ8-F1
#
_cell.length_a   1.000
_cell.length_b   1.000
_cell.length_c   1.000
_cell.angle_alpha   90.00
_cell.angle_beta   90.00
_cell.angle_gamma   90.00
#
_symmetry.space_group_name_H-M   'P 1'
#
loop_
_entity.id
_entity.type
_entity.pdbx_description
1 polymer ?
#
loop_
_entity_poly.entity_id
_entity_poly.type
_entity_poly.pdbx_seq_one_letter_code
_entity_poly.pdbx_strand_id
1 'polypeptide(L)'
;MPTGTHTPPVVGSTQLASIVTGQSSAVLYDTAKWMENFIHQQFDFKNRTLLDLILPGSHDAATYTMQSGMGASIIATLARIYTVTQTCTLIEQFNLGIRYFDIRITGASSSGKSHLKDLRFMHGSAKSAKGIVFPELHDFFNHIRSTNEVVLLKFHFGKARDFELLVREFGDIFYIGSIESLKVITPEQLATMGMGDLLKAKKQFVVLTHHAGDESQPIHMQYKPSTSGAWAKTRDLERLHNHLQRVREEVSESEEKLKVYQTNQPGLVGSGRSTMFASVRHQDSKAASRNTIHRFVEESRDILIGAIRDPDHQAMARARASVRGVVSLDNIGSDNDKNILIQRIIGLNDENRLNREQGITRL
;
A
#
# COMPACT_ATOMS: atom_id res chain seq x y z
N MET A 1 -15.59 42.39 2.02
CA MET A 1 -14.21 41.92 2.25
C MET A 1 -13.97 40.73 1.33
N PRO A 2 -12.93 40.71 0.50
CA PRO A 2 -12.77 39.67 -0.51
C PRO A 2 -12.24 38.37 0.11
N THR A 3 -12.87 37.27 -0.29
CA THR A 3 -12.55 35.88 0.04
C THR A 3 -11.28 35.45 -0.70
N GLY A 4 -10.18 35.33 0.03
CA GLY A 4 -8.93 34.75 -0.49
C GLY A 4 -9.05 33.24 -0.65
N THR A 5 -9.07 32.76 -1.89
CA THR A 5 -8.93 31.35 -2.23
C THR A 5 -7.46 30.94 -2.08
N HIS A 6 -7.16 30.18 -1.04
CA HIS A 6 -5.87 29.50 -0.89
C HIS A 6 -5.80 28.31 -1.85
N THR A 7 -5.16 28.51 -3.01
CA THR A 7 -4.61 27.42 -3.81
C THR A 7 -3.33 26.90 -3.14
N PRO A 8 -3.20 25.59 -2.86
CA PRO A 8 -1.95 25.01 -2.38
C PRO A 8 -0.89 25.05 -3.50
N PRO A 9 0.41 25.10 -3.16
CA PRO A 9 1.46 25.20 -4.14
C PRO A 9 1.54 23.91 -4.96
N VAL A 10 1.52 24.06 -6.27
CA VAL A 10 1.92 23.02 -7.22
C VAL A 10 3.39 22.71 -6.94
N VAL A 11 3.66 21.53 -6.37
CA VAL A 11 5.03 21.03 -6.22
C VAL A 11 5.53 20.67 -7.61
N GLY A 12 6.24 21.62 -8.22
CA GLY A 12 6.95 21.41 -9.47
C GLY A 12 8.00 20.30 -9.29
N SER A 13 8.09 19.45 -10.30
CA SER A 13 9.13 18.45 -10.49
C SER A 13 10.49 19.14 -10.65
N THR A 14 11.16 19.45 -9.54
CA THR A 14 12.53 19.95 -9.58
C THR A 14 13.48 18.76 -9.57
N GLN A 15 14.17 18.53 -10.69
CA GLN A 15 15.34 17.68 -10.77
C GLN A 15 16.35 18.08 -9.68
N LEU A 16 16.59 17.20 -8.73
CA LEU A 16 17.75 17.25 -7.84
C LEU A 16 18.74 16.19 -8.30
N ALA A 17 19.69 16.62 -9.11
CA ALA A 17 20.92 15.90 -9.37
C ALA A 17 22.09 16.62 -8.67
N SER A 18 23.03 15.81 -8.15
CA SER A 18 24.38 16.13 -7.62
C SER A 18 24.46 16.31 -6.09
N ILE A 19 25.48 15.83 -5.34
CA ILE A 19 26.76 15.15 -5.66
C ILE A 19 27.38 14.56 -4.36
N VAL A 20 28.10 13.43 -4.50
CA VAL A 20 29.25 12.92 -3.71
C VAL A 20 29.07 12.52 -2.23
N THR A 21 28.97 11.20 -1.99
CA THR A 21 29.91 10.39 -1.18
C THR A 21 29.71 8.91 -1.52
N GLY A 22 30.42 8.36 -2.52
CA GLY A 22 30.56 6.90 -2.74
C GLY A 22 29.30 6.02 -2.89
N GLN A 23 28.10 6.59 -2.77
CA GLN A 23 26.83 5.91 -2.95
C GLN A 23 26.41 6.10 -4.40
N SER A 24 26.21 4.98 -5.09
CA SER A 24 25.58 4.91 -6.41
C SER A 24 24.47 5.96 -6.51
N SER A 25 24.53 6.83 -7.53
CA SER A 25 23.51 7.84 -7.80
C SER A 25 22.14 7.17 -7.78
N ALA A 26 21.34 7.45 -6.75
CA ALA A 26 20.06 6.80 -6.58
C ALA A 26 19.20 7.09 -7.82
N VAL A 27 18.84 6.04 -8.56
CA VAL A 27 17.86 6.16 -9.63
C VAL A 27 16.54 6.58 -8.98
N LEU A 28 16.05 7.76 -9.35
CA LEU A 28 14.75 8.27 -8.93
C LEU A 28 13.73 7.86 -9.98
N TYR A 29 12.74 7.07 -9.59
CA TYR A 29 11.60 6.74 -10.43
C TYR A 29 10.54 7.83 -10.32
N ASP A 30 9.81 8.08 -11.41
CA ASP A 30 8.53 8.78 -11.34
C ASP A 30 7.51 7.89 -10.63
N THR A 31 7.34 8.13 -9.33
CA THR A 31 6.51 7.32 -8.44
C THR A 31 5.02 7.38 -8.76
N ALA A 32 4.55 8.43 -9.44
CA ALA A 32 3.14 8.54 -9.79
C ALA A 32 2.76 7.61 -10.95
N LYS A 33 3.73 7.19 -11.78
CA LYS A 33 3.50 6.42 -13.03
C LYS A 33 4.52 5.29 -13.23
N TRP A 34 5.02 4.71 -12.14
CA TRP A 34 6.15 3.79 -12.23
C TRP A 34 5.81 2.49 -12.98
N MET A 35 4.58 1.97 -12.87
CA MET A 35 4.19 0.74 -13.59
C MET A 35 4.08 0.99 -15.10
N GLU A 36 3.45 2.11 -15.49
CA GLU A 36 3.38 2.55 -16.89
C GLU A 36 4.78 2.72 -17.49
N ASN A 37 5.68 3.39 -16.77
CA ASN A 37 7.05 3.60 -17.22
C ASN A 37 7.82 2.27 -17.36
N PHE A 38 7.65 1.33 -16.43
CA PHE A 38 8.31 0.03 -16.50
C PHE A 38 7.84 -0.80 -17.69
N ILE A 39 6.55 -0.74 -18.04
CA ILE A 39 6.04 -1.38 -19.25
C ILE A 39 6.73 -0.83 -20.49
N HIS A 40 7.00 0.47 -20.57
CA HIS A 40 7.67 1.02 -21.76
C HIS A 40 9.18 0.68 -21.81
N GLN A 41 9.82 0.44 -20.67
CA GLN A 41 11.27 0.32 -20.55
C GLN A 41 11.77 -1.12 -20.41
N GLN A 42 10.93 -2.05 -19.96
CA GLN A 42 11.34 -3.40 -19.55
C GLN A 42 10.42 -4.44 -20.19
N PHE A 43 10.98 -5.28 -21.07
CA PHE A 43 10.23 -6.33 -21.76
C PHE A 43 9.63 -7.34 -20.77
N ASP A 44 10.44 -7.80 -19.81
CA ASP A 44 10.02 -8.82 -18.84
C ASP A 44 8.93 -8.33 -17.90
N PHE A 45 8.93 -7.03 -17.53
CA PHE A 45 7.90 -6.47 -16.66
C PHE A 45 6.48 -6.61 -17.25
N LYS A 46 6.33 -6.53 -18.58
CA LYS A 46 5.03 -6.67 -19.25
C LYS A 46 4.39 -8.04 -19.03
N ASN A 47 5.21 -9.08 -18.92
CA ASN A 47 4.78 -10.47 -18.86
C ASN A 47 4.57 -10.95 -17.42
N ARG A 48 5.03 -10.18 -16.43
CA ARG A 48 4.79 -10.47 -15.01
C ARG A 48 3.32 -10.28 -14.68
N THR A 49 2.77 -11.14 -13.84
CA THR A 49 1.47 -10.91 -13.23
C THR A 49 1.60 -9.86 -12.12
N LEU A 50 0.48 -9.31 -11.65
CA LEU A 50 0.50 -8.39 -10.51
C LEU A 50 0.98 -9.07 -9.22
N LEU A 51 0.76 -10.39 -9.08
CA LEU A 51 1.25 -11.16 -7.93
C LEU A 51 2.77 -11.28 -7.91
N ASP A 52 3.44 -11.21 -9.06
CA ASP A 52 4.90 -11.29 -9.18
C ASP A 52 5.62 -9.99 -8.80
N LEU A 53 4.87 -8.91 -8.56
CA LEU A 53 5.42 -7.61 -8.25
C LEU A 53 5.67 -7.42 -6.75
N ILE A 54 6.58 -6.49 -6.47
CA ILE A 54 6.88 -6.03 -5.11
C ILE A 54 6.32 -4.61 -5.00
N LEU A 55 5.29 -4.45 -4.17
CA LEU A 55 4.47 -3.24 -4.15
C LEU A 55 4.66 -2.46 -2.84
N PRO A 56 4.89 -1.14 -2.90
CA PRO A 56 4.72 -0.27 -1.74
C PRO A 56 3.23 -0.23 -1.33
N GLY A 57 2.95 -0.50 -0.06
CA GLY A 57 1.61 -0.48 0.52
C GLY A 57 1.49 0.50 1.69
N SER A 58 0.27 0.95 1.95
CA SER A 58 -0.07 1.82 3.08
C SER A 58 -1.00 1.10 4.05
N HIS A 59 -0.55 0.98 5.30
CA HIS A 59 -1.34 0.43 6.40
C HIS A 59 -2.27 1.50 6.97
N ASP A 60 -3.54 1.13 7.17
CA ASP A 60 -4.61 2.01 7.66
C ASP A 60 -4.59 3.37 6.96
N ALA A 61 -4.60 3.30 5.63
CA ALA A 61 -4.23 4.37 4.71
C ALA A 61 -5.06 5.65 4.89
N ALA A 62 -6.31 5.53 5.33
CA ALA A 62 -7.24 6.64 5.51
C ALA A 62 -7.22 7.26 6.92
N THR A 63 -6.29 6.86 7.81
CA THR A 63 -6.24 7.41 9.19
C THR A 63 -5.86 8.89 9.26
N TYR A 64 -5.28 9.47 8.20
CA TYR A 64 -5.04 10.93 8.11
C TYR A 64 -6.32 11.74 8.27
N THR A 65 -7.48 11.16 7.94
CA THR A 65 -8.79 11.80 8.08
C THR A 65 -9.28 11.89 9.53
N MET A 66 -8.60 11.24 10.47
CA MET A 66 -8.98 11.19 11.89
C MET A 66 -8.46 12.41 12.66
N GLN A 67 -8.51 13.60 12.05
CA GLN A 67 -8.04 14.83 12.68
C GLN A 67 -8.97 15.32 13.80
N SER A 68 -8.40 16.12 14.70
CA SER A 68 -9.03 16.66 15.90
C SER A 68 -10.27 17.48 15.57
N GLY A 69 -11.45 17.00 15.97
CA GLY A 69 -12.63 17.87 16.07
C GLY A 69 -12.49 18.79 17.29
N MET A 70 -12.88 20.05 17.14
CA MET A 70 -13.03 20.98 18.26
C MET A 70 -14.03 20.38 19.27
N GLY A 71 -13.63 20.22 20.54
CA GLY A 71 -14.47 19.64 21.61
C GLY A 71 -14.31 18.14 21.89
N ALA A 72 -13.30 17.47 21.32
CA ALA A 72 -12.99 16.08 21.70
C ALA A 72 -12.44 15.99 23.14
N SER A 73 -12.88 14.98 23.91
CA SER A 73 -12.30 14.72 25.23
C SER A 73 -10.80 14.40 25.12
N ILE A 74 -10.05 14.66 26.19
CA ILE A 74 -8.61 14.34 26.27
C ILE A 74 -8.35 12.87 25.90
N ILE A 75 -9.22 11.96 26.33
CA ILE A 75 -9.14 10.53 26.02
C ILE A 75 -9.30 10.28 24.51
N ALA A 76 -10.24 10.95 23.84
CA ALA A 76 -10.43 10.83 22.40
C ALA A 76 -9.25 11.42 21.61
N THR A 77 -8.66 12.52 22.10
CA THR A 77 -7.45 13.12 21.52
C THR A 77 -6.25 12.18 21.68
N LEU A 78 -6.07 11.58 22.85
CA LEU A 78 -5.01 10.60 23.10
C LEU A 78 -5.18 9.36 22.23
N ALA A 79 -6.38 8.76 22.19
CA ALA A 79 -6.65 7.60 21.34
C ALA A 79 -6.27 7.86 19.88
N ARG A 80 -6.57 9.04 19.34
CA ARG A 80 -6.19 9.45 17.98
C ARG A 80 -4.68 9.53 17.78
N ILE A 81 -3.94 10.09 18.73
CA ILE A 81 -2.46 10.18 18.64
C ILE A 81 -1.85 8.78 18.46
N TYR A 82 -2.42 7.74 19.08
CA TYR A 82 -1.91 6.37 18.98
C TYR A 82 -2.45 5.58 17.80
N THR A 83 -3.59 5.95 17.21
CA THR A 83 -4.21 5.22 16.09
C THR A 83 -3.88 5.82 14.72
N VAL A 84 -3.49 7.08 14.61
CA VAL A 84 -3.17 7.68 13.31
C VAL A 84 -1.85 7.13 12.80
N THR A 85 -1.89 6.43 11.66
CA THR A 85 -0.74 5.81 10.98
C THR A 85 -0.21 6.66 9.84
N GLN A 86 -1.10 7.43 9.17
CA GLN A 86 -0.76 8.26 8.01
C GLN A 86 -1.03 9.74 8.23
N THR A 87 -0.26 10.59 7.55
CA THR A 87 -0.49 12.04 7.47
C THR A 87 -0.87 12.51 6.07
N CYS A 88 -0.36 11.84 5.03
CA CYS A 88 -0.71 12.11 3.65
C CYS A 88 -2.10 11.57 3.31
N THR A 89 -2.80 12.25 2.40
CA THR A 89 -4.05 11.81 1.79
C THR A 89 -3.85 10.56 0.92
N LEU A 90 -4.94 9.89 0.53
CA LEU A 90 -4.84 8.72 -0.39
C LEU A 90 -4.17 9.08 -1.72
N ILE A 91 -4.49 10.25 -2.28
CA ILE A 91 -3.90 10.74 -3.54
C ILE A 91 -2.40 11.04 -3.37
N GLU A 92 -2.01 11.70 -2.28
CA GLU A 92 -0.60 11.97 -2.00
C GLU A 92 0.20 10.67 -1.82
N GLN A 93 -0.35 9.70 -1.08
CA GLN A 93 0.24 8.37 -0.92
C GLN A 93 0.42 7.67 -2.29
N PHE A 94 -0.59 7.72 -3.16
CA PHE A 94 -0.50 7.18 -4.52
C PHE A 94 0.62 7.85 -5.33
N ASN A 95 0.71 9.18 -5.29
CA ASN A 95 1.73 9.94 -6.02
C ASN A 95 3.15 9.65 -5.50
N LEU A 96 3.28 9.27 -4.23
CA LEU A 96 4.53 8.80 -3.63
C LEU A 96 4.89 7.36 -4.01
N GLY A 97 4.02 6.64 -4.75
CA GLY A 97 4.30 5.32 -5.30
C GLY A 97 3.55 4.17 -4.65
N ILE A 98 2.68 4.45 -3.68
CA ILE A 98 1.83 3.43 -3.04
C ILE A 98 0.84 2.86 -4.07
N ARG A 99 0.75 1.53 -4.13
CA ARG A 99 -0.20 0.79 -4.98
C ARG A 99 -1.08 -0.18 -4.21
N TYR A 100 -0.86 -0.35 -2.91
CA TYR A 100 -1.75 -1.10 -2.02
C TYR A 100 -2.26 -0.20 -0.88
N PHE A 101 -3.56 -0.19 -0.62
CA PHE A 101 -4.19 0.65 0.40
C PHE A 101 -5.08 -0.19 1.32
N ASP A 102 -4.74 -0.24 2.61
CA ASP A 102 -5.60 -0.82 3.65
C ASP A 102 -6.57 0.24 4.18
N ILE A 103 -7.82 0.19 3.74
CA ILE A 103 -8.87 1.16 4.05
C ILE A 103 -9.92 0.48 4.90
N ARG A 104 -10.22 1.03 6.08
CA ARG A 104 -11.24 0.46 6.97
C ARG A 104 -12.44 1.40 7.10
N ILE A 105 -13.65 0.87 6.89
CA ILE A 105 -14.90 1.63 6.80
C ILE A 105 -15.93 1.02 7.74
N THR A 106 -16.69 1.88 8.43
CA THR A 106 -17.84 1.46 9.23
C THR A 106 -19.01 2.42 9.08
N GLY A 107 -20.23 1.88 9.04
CA GLY A 107 -21.47 2.63 9.09
C GLY A 107 -21.97 2.83 10.52
N ALA A 108 -22.44 4.04 10.83
CA ALA A 108 -23.09 4.36 12.09
C ALA A 108 -24.60 4.07 12.02
N SER A 109 -25.05 2.84 12.26
CA SER A 109 -26.48 2.65 12.56
C SER A 109 -26.77 1.41 13.40
N SER A 110 -27.33 1.64 14.59
CA SER A 110 -27.96 0.63 15.44
C SER A 110 -29.40 0.33 14.99
N SER A 111 -29.99 1.16 14.13
CA SER A 111 -31.41 1.16 13.76
C SER A 111 -31.71 0.49 12.41
N GLY A 112 -30.79 -0.34 11.90
CA GLY A 112 -30.96 -1.10 10.66
C GLY A 112 -30.81 -0.30 9.36
N LYS A 113 -31.04 1.02 9.36
CA LYS A 113 -30.86 1.90 8.19
C LYS A 113 -29.52 2.64 8.27
N SER A 114 -28.54 2.25 7.45
CA SER A 114 -27.29 3.01 7.26
C SER A 114 -27.43 3.89 6.02
N HIS A 115 -27.13 5.18 6.14
CA HIS A 115 -27.02 6.08 4.98
C HIS A 115 -25.55 6.26 4.59
N LEU A 116 -25.30 6.64 3.34
CA LEU A 116 -23.95 6.95 2.84
C LEU A 116 -23.21 7.96 3.74
N LYS A 117 -23.93 9.00 4.19
CA LYS A 117 -23.42 10.01 5.13
C LYS A 117 -22.98 9.45 6.48
N ASP A 118 -23.41 8.25 6.85
CA ASP A 118 -23.06 7.59 8.11
C ASP A 118 -21.80 6.74 8.01
N LEU A 119 -21.26 6.52 6.81
CA LEU A 119 -19.96 5.87 6.62
C LEU A 119 -18.84 6.76 7.17
N ARG A 120 -17.91 6.10 7.86
CA ARG A 120 -16.71 6.70 8.43
C ARG A 120 -15.52 5.78 8.20
N PHE A 121 -14.34 6.36 8.02
CA PHE A 121 -13.10 5.61 8.17
C PHE A 121 -12.89 5.26 9.64
N MET A 122 -12.28 4.10 9.92
CA MET A 122 -12.10 3.63 11.30
C MET A 122 -10.72 3.00 11.56
N HIS A 123 -10.28 3.07 12.81
CA HIS A 123 -9.21 2.23 13.33
C HIS A 123 -9.50 1.97 14.81
N GLY A 124 -9.88 0.74 15.14
CA GLY A 124 -10.36 0.41 16.48
C GLY A 124 -11.57 1.27 16.83
N SER A 125 -11.51 1.99 17.95
CA SER A 125 -12.57 2.93 18.36
C SER A 125 -12.48 4.30 17.69
N ALA A 126 -11.34 4.65 17.07
CA ALA A 126 -11.15 5.91 16.39
C ALA A 126 -11.92 5.91 15.07
N LYS A 127 -12.64 7.02 14.81
CA LYS A 127 -13.43 7.21 13.59
C LYS A 127 -13.23 8.61 13.04
N SER A 128 -13.27 8.72 11.72
CA SER A 128 -13.32 10.00 11.03
C SER A 128 -14.67 10.70 11.24
N ALA A 129 -14.80 11.93 10.72
CA ALA A 129 -16.07 12.63 10.64
C ALA A 129 -17.07 11.89 9.72
N LYS A 130 -18.37 12.14 9.92
CA LYS A 130 -19.42 11.64 9.01
C LYS A 130 -19.30 12.31 7.65
N GLY A 131 -19.76 11.63 6.60
CA GLY A 131 -19.87 12.20 5.26
C GLY A 131 -18.55 12.36 4.49
N ILE A 132 -17.41 12.01 5.08
CA ILE A 132 -16.12 12.17 4.40
C ILE A 132 -15.74 10.99 3.50
N VAL A 133 -16.26 9.78 3.78
CA VAL A 133 -15.82 8.57 3.07
C VAL A 133 -16.09 8.67 1.58
N PHE A 134 -17.28 9.15 1.21
CA PHE A 134 -17.67 9.29 -0.17
C PHE A 134 -16.79 10.29 -0.96
N PRO A 135 -16.67 11.58 -0.57
CA PRO A 135 -15.84 12.52 -1.31
C PRO A 135 -14.37 12.07 -1.39
N GLU A 136 -13.80 11.56 -0.30
CA GLU A 136 -12.40 11.10 -0.29
C GLU A 136 -12.15 9.92 -1.25
N LEU A 137 -13.04 8.91 -1.25
CA LEU A 137 -12.90 7.77 -2.17
C LEU A 137 -13.24 8.15 -3.61
N HIS A 138 -14.22 9.03 -3.82
CA HIS A 138 -14.59 9.52 -5.14
C HIS A 138 -13.42 10.24 -5.82
N ASP A 139 -12.80 11.20 -5.12
CA ASP A 139 -11.66 11.94 -5.66
C ASP A 139 -10.46 11.02 -5.89
N PHE A 140 -10.22 10.09 -4.97
CA PHE A 140 -9.15 9.11 -5.11
C PHE A 140 -9.35 8.17 -6.31
N PHE A 141 -10.55 7.62 -6.49
CA PHE A 141 -10.85 6.74 -7.62
C PHE A 141 -10.79 7.47 -8.95
N ASN A 142 -11.25 8.73 -9.01
CA ASN A 142 -11.11 9.56 -10.20
C ASN A 142 -9.65 9.87 -10.52
N HIS A 143 -8.84 10.14 -9.49
CA HIS A 143 -7.40 10.29 -9.66
C HIS A 143 -6.78 9.05 -10.28
N ILE A 144 -7.05 7.86 -9.74
CA ILE A 144 -6.55 6.58 -10.30
C ILE A 144 -7.02 6.39 -11.74
N ARG A 145 -8.30 6.65 -12.04
CA ARG A 145 -8.86 6.53 -13.40
C ARG A 145 -8.18 7.45 -14.42
N SER A 146 -7.59 8.56 -13.98
CA SER A 146 -6.82 9.48 -14.84
C SER A 146 -5.40 8.99 -15.12
N THR A 147 -4.95 7.93 -14.42
CA THR A 147 -3.65 7.29 -14.61
C THR A 147 -3.77 5.98 -15.39
N ASN A 148 -2.62 5.38 -15.71
CA ASN A 148 -2.53 4.04 -16.28
C ASN A 148 -1.96 3.05 -15.25
N GLU A 149 -2.20 3.26 -13.96
CA GLU A 149 -1.65 2.39 -12.90
C GLU A 149 -2.70 1.39 -12.38
N VAL A 150 -2.21 0.32 -11.77
CA VAL A 150 -3.03 -0.69 -11.08
C VAL A 150 -2.91 -0.53 -9.57
N VAL A 151 -4.02 -0.52 -8.85
CA VAL A 151 -4.07 -0.43 -7.39
C VAL A 151 -4.78 -1.63 -6.75
N LEU A 152 -4.31 -2.02 -5.58
CA LEU A 152 -4.91 -3.00 -4.70
C LEU A 152 -5.59 -2.26 -3.54
N LEU A 153 -6.91 -2.34 -3.48
CA LEU A 153 -7.73 -1.73 -2.44
C LEU A 153 -8.19 -2.82 -1.48
N LYS A 154 -7.63 -2.85 -0.27
CA LYS A 154 -8.17 -3.67 0.80
C LYS A 154 -9.20 -2.86 1.58
N PHE A 155 -10.46 -3.28 1.52
CA PHE A 155 -11.52 -2.76 2.37
C PHE A 155 -11.77 -3.66 3.57
N HIS A 156 -11.65 -3.12 4.78
CA HIS A 156 -12.13 -3.75 5.99
C HIS A 156 -13.43 -3.09 6.43
N PHE A 157 -14.55 -3.80 6.31
CA PHE A 157 -15.84 -3.29 6.74
C PHE A 157 -16.16 -3.64 8.18
N GLY A 158 -16.79 -2.71 8.90
CA GLY A 158 -17.33 -3.00 10.23
C GLY A 158 -18.50 -4.00 10.18
N LYS A 159 -19.27 -3.99 9.09
CA LYS A 159 -20.40 -4.89 8.83
C LYS A 159 -20.57 -5.11 7.32
N ALA A 160 -21.09 -6.27 6.91
CA ALA A 160 -21.34 -6.61 5.49
C ALA A 160 -22.15 -5.54 4.72
N ARG A 161 -23.22 -4.99 5.31
CA ARG A 161 -24.00 -3.91 4.70
C ARG A 161 -23.22 -2.64 4.35
N ASP A 162 -22.08 -2.40 5.01
CA ASP A 162 -21.26 -1.22 4.71
C ASP A 162 -20.56 -1.39 3.35
N PHE A 163 -20.29 -2.63 2.93
CA PHE A 163 -19.84 -2.98 1.58
C PHE A 163 -20.95 -2.75 0.55
N GLU A 164 -22.17 -3.22 0.81
CA GLU A 164 -23.31 -3.03 -0.11
C GLU A 164 -23.57 -1.56 -0.41
N LEU A 165 -23.45 -0.70 0.62
CA LEU A 165 -23.52 0.75 0.42
C LEU A 165 -22.39 1.28 -0.45
N LEU A 166 -21.15 0.83 -0.23
CA LEU A 166 -20.02 1.25 -1.04
C LEU A 166 -20.20 0.83 -2.51
N VAL A 167 -20.61 -0.42 -2.76
CA VAL A 167 -20.87 -0.94 -4.12
C VAL A 167 -22.01 -0.19 -4.80
N ARG A 168 -23.08 0.14 -4.07
CA ARG A 168 -24.20 0.89 -4.65
C ARG A 168 -23.77 2.27 -5.16
N GLU A 169 -22.90 2.96 -4.43
CA GLU A 169 -22.52 4.34 -4.73
C GLU A 169 -21.32 4.45 -5.67
N PHE A 170 -20.40 3.48 -5.63
CA PHE A 170 -19.21 3.43 -6.48
C PHE A 170 -19.29 2.35 -7.56
N GLY A 171 -20.48 1.81 -7.80
CA GLY A 171 -20.71 0.76 -8.77
C GLY A 171 -20.22 1.20 -10.15
N ASP A 172 -20.56 2.39 -10.61
CA ASP A 172 -20.10 2.98 -11.88
C ASP A 172 -18.58 3.17 -12.02
N ILE A 173 -17.86 3.23 -10.89
CA ILE A 173 -16.40 3.28 -10.87
C ILE A 173 -15.81 1.88 -11.11
N PHE A 174 -16.44 0.85 -10.57
CA PHE A 174 -16.04 -0.55 -10.77
C PHE A 174 -16.61 -1.15 -12.07
N TYR A 175 -17.78 -0.66 -12.52
CA TYR A 175 -18.57 -1.13 -13.67
C TYR A 175 -18.66 -0.06 -14.76
N ILE A 176 -18.36 -0.43 -16.01
CA ILE A 176 -18.70 0.39 -17.20
C ILE A 176 -19.66 -0.41 -18.10
N GLY A 177 -20.74 -0.93 -17.52
CA GLY A 177 -21.74 -1.72 -18.23
C GLY A 177 -21.61 -3.23 -18.00
N SER A 178 -20.96 -3.94 -18.92
CA SER A 178 -20.79 -5.41 -18.88
C SER A 178 -19.64 -5.88 -17.97
N ILE A 179 -19.61 -7.19 -17.66
CA ILE A 179 -18.52 -7.80 -16.87
C ILE A 179 -17.15 -7.65 -17.55
N GLU A 180 -17.12 -7.63 -18.88
CA GLU A 180 -15.90 -7.49 -19.69
C GLU A 180 -15.31 -6.08 -19.57
N SER A 181 -16.19 -5.07 -19.45
CA SER A 181 -15.85 -3.66 -19.23
C SER A 181 -15.56 -3.28 -17.78
N LEU A 182 -15.52 -4.24 -16.85
CA LEU A 182 -15.08 -3.99 -15.48
C LEU A 182 -13.67 -3.37 -15.49
N LYS A 183 -13.45 -2.29 -14.75
CA LYS A 183 -12.09 -1.84 -14.45
C LYS A 183 -11.43 -2.67 -13.35
N VAL A 184 -12.21 -3.57 -12.72
CA VAL A 184 -11.77 -4.51 -11.71
C VAL A 184 -11.08 -5.72 -12.34
N ILE A 185 -10.01 -6.16 -11.71
CA ILE A 185 -9.23 -7.36 -12.01
C ILE A 185 -9.84 -8.52 -11.21
N THR A 186 -10.30 -9.55 -11.92
CA THR A 186 -10.84 -10.76 -11.28
C THR A 186 -9.73 -11.62 -10.66
N PRO A 187 -10.06 -12.58 -9.77
CA PRO A 187 -9.05 -13.51 -9.23
C PRO A 187 -8.25 -14.25 -10.30
N GLU A 188 -8.92 -14.69 -11.37
CA GLU A 188 -8.28 -15.37 -12.50
C GLU A 188 -7.31 -14.44 -13.23
N GLN A 189 -7.74 -13.21 -13.54
CA GLN A 189 -6.88 -12.21 -14.20
C GLN A 189 -5.70 -11.81 -13.33
N LEU A 190 -5.88 -11.73 -12.01
CA LEU A 190 -4.81 -11.44 -11.05
C LEU A 190 -3.69 -12.48 -11.12
N ALA A 191 -4.04 -13.75 -11.32
CA ALA A 191 -3.11 -14.87 -11.36
C ALA A 191 -2.52 -15.16 -12.75
N THR A 192 -3.19 -14.76 -13.83
CA THR A 192 -2.84 -15.21 -15.19
C THR A 192 -2.49 -14.09 -16.17
N MET A 193 -2.98 -12.87 -15.93
CA MET A 193 -2.83 -11.77 -16.88
C MET A 193 -1.56 -10.97 -16.59
N GLY A 194 -0.72 -10.81 -17.61
CA GLY A 194 0.48 -9.97 -17.53
C GLY A 194 0.13 -8.49 -17.38
N MET A 195 1.00 -7.72 -16.72
CA MET A 195 0.84 -6.29 -16.52
C MET A 195 0.61 -5.53 -17.83
N GLY A 196 1.30 -5.91 -18.92
CA GLY A 196 1.13 -5.29 -20.22
C GLY A 196 -0.31 -5.37 -20.73
N ASP A 197 -0.94 -6.53 -20.57
CA ASP A 197 -2.32 -6.75 -20.98
C ASP A 197 -3.32 -6.09 -20.03
N LEU A 198 -3.07 -6.10 -18.71
CA LEU A 198 -3.89 -5.41 -17.72
C LEU A 198 -3.98 -3.90 -18.01
N LEU A 199 -2.83 -3.24 -18.22
CA LEU A 199 -2.78 -1.81 -18.52
C LEU A 199 -3.39 -1.49 -19.89
N LYS A 200 -3.15 -2.33 -20.91
CA LYS A 200 -3.76 -2.18 -22.25
C LYS A 200 -5.28 -2.30 -22.18
N ALA A 201 -5.79 -3.23 -21.38
CA ALA A 201 -7.22 -3.43 -21.14
C ALA A 201 -7.83 -2.41 -20.14
N LYS A 202 -7.03 -1.46 -19.62
CA LYS A 202 -7.45 -0.46 -18.64
C LYS A 202 -8.09 -1.08 -17.39
N LYS A 203 -7.58 -2.25 -16.97
CA LYS A 203 -7.89 -2.87 -15.68
C LYS A 203 -7.01 -2.20 -14.62
N GLN A 204 -7.62 -1.59 -13.60
CA GLN A 204 -6.93 -0.69 -12.67
C GLN A 204 -7.13 -1.07 -11.20
N PHE A 205 -8.13 -1.88 -10.87
CA PHE A 205 -8.51 -2.12 -9.47
C PHE A 205 -8.48 -3.61 -9.13
N VAL A 206 -7.76 -3.99 -8.09
CA VAL A 206 -8.02 -5.21 -7.33
C VAL A 206 -8.75 -4.81 -6.07
N VAL A 207 -9.90 -5.41 -5.78
CA VAL A 207 -10.67 -5.12 -4.56
C VAL A 207 -10.62 -6.32 -3.64
N LEU A 208 -9.87 -6.19 -2.55
CA LEU A 208 -9.82 -7.18 -1.48
C LEU A 208 -10.78 -6.75 -0.37
N THR A 209 -11.58 -7.66 0.17
CA THR A 209 -12.53 -7.30 1.24
C THR A 209 -12.39 -8.17 2.47
N HIS A 210 -12.61 -7.56 3.63
CA HIS A 210 -12.77 -8.24 4.90
C HIS A 210 -14.14 -7.84 5.48
N HIS A 211 -14.94 -8.85 5.86
CA HIS A 211 -16.34 -8.66 6.30
C HIS A 211 -17.25 -8.01 5.23
N ALA A 212 -17.02 -8.30 3.95
CA ALA A 212 -18.00 -7.99 2.91
C ALA A 212 -19.20 -8.96 2.95
N GLY A 213 -20.26 -8.59 2.24
CA GLY A 213 -21.44 -9.43 2.02
C GLY A 213 -21.19 -10.51 0.96
N ASP A 214 -22.16 -10.66 0.05
CA ASP A 214 -22.23 -11.69 -0.98
C ASP A 214 -20.90 -11.93 -1.73
N GLU A 215 -20.33 -13.13 -1.53
CA GLU A 215 -19.04 -13.56 -2.10
C GLU A 215 -19.14 -13.96 -3.58
N SER A 216 -20.34 -14.01 -4.15
CA SER A 216 -20.53 -14.36 -5.56
C SER A 216 -20.26 -13.21 -6.53
N GLN A 217 -20.06 -11.98 -6.02
CA GLN A 217 -19.86 -10.83 -6.89
C GLN A 217 -18.43 -10.79 -7.48
N PRO A 218 -18.27 -10.65 -8.80
CA PRO A 218 -16.96 -10.69 -9.47
C PRO A 218 -16.10 -9.44 -9.23
N ILE A 219 -16.60 -8.47 -8.46
CA ILE A 219 -15.96 -7.17 -8.22
C ILE A 219 -15.01 -7.16 -7.03
N HIS A 220 -14.92 -8.25 -6.29
CA HIS A 220 -14.01 -8.33 -5.15
C HIS A 220 -13.59 -9.77 -4.86
N MET A 221 -12.57 -9.91 -4.01
CA MET A 221 -12.13 -11.19 -3.47
C MET A 221 -11.94 -11.09 -1.96
N GLN A 222 -12.18 -12.20 -1.26
CA GLN A 222 -12.03 -12.24 0.19
C GLN A 222 -10.56 -12.13 0.58
N TYR A 223 -10.23 -11.18 1.45
CA TYR A 223 -8.84 -10.87 1.81
C TYR A 223 -8.12 -12.07 2.45
N LYS A 224 -8.77 -12.78 3.39
CA LYS A 224 -8.13 -13.89 4.11
C LYS A 224 -7.70 -15.06 3.21
N PRO A 225 -8.56 -15.60 2.32
CA PRO A 225 -8.13 -16.67 1.43
C PRO A 225 -7.16 -16.20 0.35
N SER A 226 -7.24 -14.95 -0.09
CA SER A 226 -6.40 -14.40 -1.18
C SER A 226 -5.05 -13.84 -0.73
N THR A 227 -4.75 -13.81 0.58
CA THR A 227 -3.49 -13.24 1.09
C THR A 227 -2.78 -14.18 2.07
N SER A 228 -1.47 -13.97 2.22
CA SER A 228 -0.63 -14.57 3.25
C SER A 228 0.15 -13.51 4.02
N GLY A 229 0.71 -13.90 5.16
CA GLY A 229 1.32 -12.99 6.11
C GLY A 229 0.36 -12.57 7.22
N ALA A 230 0.96 -12.00 8.28
CA ALA A 230 0.24 -11.54 9.46
C ALA A 230 0.95 -10.34 10.08
N TRP A 231 0.28 -9.66 10.99
CA TRP A 231 0.91 -8.62 11.79
C TRP A 231 1.87 -9.23 12.82
N ALA A 232 3.11 -8.76 12.88
CA ALA A 232 4.11 -9.22 13.85
C ALA A 232 3.75 -8.87 15.32
N LYS A 233 2.91 -7.84 15.53
CA LYS A 233 2.46 -7.36 16.86
C LYS A 233 3.61 -7.11 17.85
N THR A 234 4.76 -6.64 17.35
CA THR A 234 5.96 -6.44 18.16
C THR A 234 6.65 -5.11 17.88
N ARG A 235 7.30 -4.56 18.91
CA ARG A 235 8.24 -3.43 18.80
C ARG A 235 9.70 -3.86 18.79
N ASP A 236 9.95 -5.10 19.19
CA ASP A 236 11.27 -5.70 19.10
C ASP A 236 11.67 -5.82 17.64
N LEU A 237 12.79 -5.19 17.29
CA LEU A 237 13.23 -5.03 15.91
C LEU A 237 13.69 -6.35 15.29
N GLU A 238 14.33 -7.21 16.10
CA GLU A 238 14.78 -8.52 15.65
C GLU A 238 13.59 -9.46 15.45
N ARG A 239 12.62 -9.47 16.37
CA ARG A 239 11.37 -10.22 16.19
C ARG A 239 10.58 -9.73 14.98
N LEU A 240 10.55 -8.42 14.73
CA LEU A 240 9.92 -7.87 13.54
C LEU A 240 10.63 -8.38 12.29
N HIS A 241 11.96 -8.26 12.25
CA HIS A 241 12.76 -8.72 11.13
C HIS A 241 12.56 -10.22 10.85
N ASN A 242 12.70 -11.07 11.89
CA ASN A 242 12.52 -12.51 11.78
C ASN A 242 11.10 -12.88 11.33
N HIS A 243 10.09 -12.14 11.77
CA HIS A 243 8.73 -12.32 11.27
C HIS A 243 8.61 -12.00 9.78
N LEU A 244 9.22 -10.91 9.30
CA LEU A 244 9.23 -10.57 7.87
C LEU A 244 9.97 -11.62 7.04
N GLN A 245 11.09 -12.16 7.53
CA GLN A 245 11.79 -13.29 6.89
C GLN A 245 10.90 -14.53 6.80
N ARG A 246 10.23 -14.89 7.91
CA ARG A 246 9.31 -16.03 7.93
C ARG A 246 8.20 -15.88 6.88
N VAL A 247 7.61 -14.69 6.73
CA VAL A 247 6.59 -14.44 5.69
C VAL A 247 7.19 -14.51 4.27
N ARG A 248 8.45 -14.11 4.09
CA ARG A 248 9.16 -14.22 2.80
C ARG A 248 9.39 -15.69 2.44
N GLU A 249 9.82 -16.49 3.41
CA GLU A 249 10.13 -17.92 3.29
C GLU A 249 8.88 -18.80 3.22
N GLU A 250 7.73 -18.32 3.69
CA GLU A 250 6.44 -18.98 3.47
C GLU A 250 6.20 -19.11 1.96
N VAL A 251 6.50 -20.29 1.44
CA VAL A 251 5.97 -20.77 0.17
C VAL A 251 4.51 -21.04 0.44
N SER A 252 3.63 -20.12 0.07
CA SER A 252 2.20 -20.36 0.18
C SER A 252 1.86 -21.62 -0.60
N GLU A 253 1.04 -22.50 -0.02
CA GLU A 253 0.60 -23.76 -0.65
C GLU A 253 -0.05 -23.54 -2.04
N SER A 254 -0.39 -22.30 -2.38
CA SER A 254 -0.68 -21.83 -3.72
C SER A 254 0.11 -20.55 -4.00
N GLU A 255 0.86 -20.50 -5.11
CA GLU A 255 1.52 -19.30 -5.63
C GLU A 255 0.52 -18.22 -6.09
N GLU A 256 -0.77 -18.38 -5.81
CA GLU A 256 -1.83 -17.45 -6.21
C GLU A 256 -2.20 -16.47 -5.09
N LYS A 257 -1.60 -16.59 -3.89
CA LYS A 257 -1.84 -15.67 -2.77
C LYS A 257 -0.89 -14.48 -2.78
N LEU A 258 -1.44 -13.30 -2.50
CA LEU A 258 -0.66 -12.09 -2.28
C LEU A 258 -0.01 -12.09 -0.89
N LYS A 259 1.32 -12.05 -0.83
CA LYS A 259 2.06 -11.85 0.42
C LYS A 259 1.89 -10.40 0.91
N VAL A 260 1.57 -10.21 2.18
CA VAL A 260 1.50 -8.88 2.81
C VAL A 260 2.47 -8.81 3.99
N TYR A 261 3.60 -8.14 3.76
CA TYR A 261 4.62 -7.83 4.76
C TYR A 261 4.16 -6.63 5.60
N GLN A 262 3.52 -6.91 6.73
CA GLN A 262 3.08 -5.88 7.66
C GLN A 262 4.26 -5.37 8.51
N THR A 263 4.75 -4.17 8.18
CA THR A 263 5.90 -3.57 8.86
C THR A 263 5.51 -2.69 10.05
N ASN A 264 4.21 -2.43 10.21
CA ASN A 264 3.66 -1.57 11.25
C ASN A 264 4.00 -2.09 12.65
N GLN A 265 4.39 -1.19 13.55
CA GLN A 265 4.70 -1.52 14.94
C GLN A 265 3.61 -0.93 15.85
N PRO A 266 3.10 -1.69 16.84
CA PRO A 266 1.96 -1.23 17.65
C PRO A 266 2.29 0.05 18.43
N GLY A 267 1.28 0.90 18.66
CA GLY A 267 1.35 1.97 19.67
C GLY A 267 1.56 1.38 21.09
N LEU A 268 2.22 2.11 21.99
CA LEU A 268 2.24 1.76 23.42
C LEU A 268 1.30 2.71 24.17
N VAL A 269 0.42 2.10 24.97
CA VAL A 269 -0.42 2.77 25.96
C VAL A 269 -0.20 2.02 27.27
N GLY A 270 0.46 2.64 28.25
CA GLY A 270 0.81 1.99 29.52
C GLY A 270 0.74 2.95 30.72
N SER A 271 0.96 2.45 31.94
CA SER A 271 0.89 3.22 33.20
C SER A 271 2.26 3.61 33.80
N GLY A 272 3.38 3.36 33.08
CA GLY A 272 4.76 3.57 33.56
C GLY A 272 5.46 4.83 33.01
N ARG A 273 6.24 5.53 33.85
CA ARG A 273 6.74 6.92 33.64
C ARG A 273 7.69 7.19 32.46
N SER A 274 8.33 6.20 31.83
CA SER A 274 9.42 6.46 30.85
C SER A 274 9.13 6.08 29.39
N THR A 275 8.08 5.31 29.10
CA THR A 275 7.68 4.92 27.71
C THR A 275 6.18 5.03 27.47
N MET A 276 5.50 5.79 28.32
CA MET A 276 4.05 5.77 28.51
C MET A 276 3.22 6.07 27.24
N PHE A 277 3.81 6.76 26.26
CA PHE A 277 3.09 7.38 25.14
C PHE A 277 3.92 7.46 23.86
N ALA A 278 4.08 6.34 23.16
CA ALA A 278 4.72 6.33 21.84
C ALA A 278 3.70 5.91 20.78
N SER A 279 3.31 6.87 19.93
CA SER A 279 2.44 6.62 18.78
C SER A 279 3.09 5.68 17.77
N VAL A 280 2.27 5.10 16.89
CA VAL A 280 2.73 4.30 15.75
C VAL A 280 3.70 5.14 14.89
N ARG A 281 3.33 6.38 14.57
CA ARG A 281 4.19 7.31 13.80
C ARG A 281 5.51 7.63 14.50
N HIS A 282 5.50 7.88 15.81
CA HIS A 282 6.74 8.15 16.54
C HIS A 282 7.66 6.92 16.58
N GLN A 283 7.08 5.72 16.67
CA GLN A 283 7.88 4.49 16.63
C GLN A 283 8.49 4.27 15.24
N ASP A 284 7.69 4.46 14.17
CA ASP A 284 8.14 4.36 12.78
C ASP A 284 9.20 5.42 12.41
N SER A 285 9.15 6.61 13.02
CA SER A 285 10.13 7.67 12.77
C SER A 285 11.51 7.40 13.39
N LYS A 286 11.67 6.34 14.18
CA LYS A 286 12.98 5.99 14.77
C LYS A 286 13.88 5.36 13.73
N ALA A 287 15.11 5.85 13.61
CA ALA A 287 16.11 5.31 12.69
C ALA A 287 16.26 3.78 12.80
N ALA A 288 16.28 3.22 14.02
CA ALA A 288 16.40 1.77 14.21
C ALA A 288 15.19 0.98 13.66
N SER A 289 13.96 1.52 13.80
CA SER A 289 12.76 0.94 13.20
C SER A 289 12.88 0.94 11.67
N ARG A 290 13.26 2.07 11.09
CA ARG A 290 13.42 2.20 9.63
C ARG A 290 14.53 1.32 9.09
N ASN A 291 15.68 1.28 9.76
CA ASN A 291 16.80 0.42 9.39
C ASN A 291 16.39 -1.06 9.34
N THR A 292 15.44 -1.49 10.17
CA THR A 292 14.90 -2.85 10.12
C THR A 292 14.18 -3.13 8.81
N ILE A 293 13.41 -2.15 8.31
CA ILE A 293 12.67 -2.28 7.05
C ILE A 293 13.60 -2.09 5.84
N HIS A 294 14.54 -1.14 5.91
CA HIS A 294 15.61 -1.01 4.91
C HIS A 294 16.39 -2.31 4.78
N ARG A 295 16.81 -2.93 5.89
CA ARG A 295 17.49 -4.22 5.89
C ARG A 295 16.67 -5.29 5.17
N PHE A 296 15.37 -5.40 5.45
CA PHE A 296 14.50 -6.33 4.75
C PHE A 296 14.48 -6.06 3.23
N VAL A 297 14.37 -4.79 2.81
CA VAL A 297 14.37 -4.41 1.38
C VAL A 297 15.72 -4.70 0.71
N GLU A 298 16.85 -4.41 1.36
CA GLU A 298 18.19 -4.71 0.83
C GLU A 298 18.44 -6.21 0.71
N GLU A 299 18.05 -7.02 1.70
CA GLU A 299 18.16 -8.48 1.58
C GLU A 299 17.27 -9.03 0.46
N SER A 300 16.09 -8.43 0.22
CA SER A 300 15.24 -8.80 -0.93
C SER A 300 15.94 -8.49 -2.25
N ARG A 301 16.64 -7.34 -2.32
CA ARG A 301 17.46 -6.95 -3.47
C ARG A 301 18.60 -7.95 -3.69
N ASP A 302 19.31 -8.32 -2.63
CA ASP A 302 20.45 -9.25 -2.71
C ASP A 302 20.03 -10.65 -3.17
N ILE A 303 18.84 -11.12 -2.73
CA ILE A 303 18.24 -12.37 -3.22
C ILE A 303 18.01 -12.30 -4.73
N LEU A 304 17.43 -11.20 -5.24
CA LEU A 304 17.17 -11.03 -6.67
C LEU A 304 18.47 -10.94 -7.48
N ILE A 305 19.46 -10.17 -7.01
CA ILE A 305 20.78 -10.08 -7.67
C ILE A 305 21.50 -11.43 -7.66
N GLY A 306 21.40 -12.18 -6.56
CA GLY A 306 21.91 -13.54 -6.46
C GLY A 306 21.32 -14.46 -7.52
N ALA A 307 20.00 -14.41 -7.70
CA ALA A 307 19.29 -15.24 -8.68
C ALA A 307 19.62 -14.88 -10.13
N ILE A 308 19.87 -13.60 -10.44
CA ILE A 308 20.36 -13.17 -11.76
C ILE A 308 21.73 -13.79 -12.09
N ARG A 309 22.57 -14.06 -11.07
CA ARG A 309 23.90 -14.66 -11.24
C ARG A 309 23.85 -16.17 -11.41
N ASP A 310 22.73 -16.80 -11.07
CA ASP A 310 22.59 -18.24 -11.03
C ASP A 310 22.37 -18.78 -12.46
N PRO A 311 23.15 -19.77 -12.92
CA PRO A 311 22.92 -20.43 -14.20
C PRO A 311 21.60 -21.21 -14.26
N ASP A 312 20.98 -21.52 -13.12
CA ASP A 312 19.65 -22.14 -13.09
C ASP A 312 18.56 -21.13 -13.48
N HIS A 313 17.95 -21.35 -14.65
CA HIS A 313 16.84 -20.55 -15.15
C HIS A 313 15.64 -20.47 -14.19
N GLN A 314 15.49 -21.41 -13.25
CA GLN A 314 14.44 -21.37 -12.23
C GLN A 314 14.80 -20.52 -11.00
N ALA A 315 16.06 -20.15 -10.80
CA ALA A 315 16.50 -19.37 -9.65
C ALA A 315 15.76 -18.03 -9.54
N MET A 316 15.58 -17.33 -10.66
CA MET A 316 14.88 -16.05 -10.69
C MET A 316 13.39 -16.20 -10.36
N ALA A 317 12.74 -17.27 -10.84
CA ALA A 317 11.35 -17.57 -10.49
C ALA A 317 11.19 -17.79 -8.98
N ARG A 318 12.05 -18.62 -8.38
CA ARG A 318 12.05 -18.87 -6.92
C ARG A 318 12.36 -17.61 -6.11
N ALA A 319 13.33 -16.81 -6.56
CA ALA A 319 13.67 -15.55 -5.91
C ALA A 319 12.46 -14.59 -5.92
N ARG A 320 11.83 -14.38 -7.08
CA ARG A 320 10.61 -13.57 -7.20
C ARG A 320 9.48 -14.11 -6.32
N ALA A 321 9.21 -15.41 -6.36
CA ALA A 321 8.20 -16.05 -5.51
C ALA A 321 8.43 -15.79 -4.01
N SER A 322 9.69 -15.74 -3.57
CA SER A 322 10.03 -15.44 -2.19
C SER A 322 9.83 -13.97 -1.82
N VAL A 323 10.25 -13.02 -2.66
CA VAL A 323 10.25 -11.58 -2.32
C VAL A 323 9.00 -10.79 -2.75
N ARG A 324 8.19 -11.32 -3.67
CA ARG A 324 6.97 -10.65 -4.18
C ARG A 324 5.97 -10.33 -3.08
N GLY A 325 5.03 -9.45 -3.38
CA GLY A 325 3.94 -9.04 -2.50
C GLY A 325 4.01 -7.58 -2.08
N VAL A 326 3.32 -7.23 -1.01
CA VAL A 326 3.16 -5.85 -0.54
C VAL A 326 4.02 -5.61 0.70
N VAL A 327 4.86 -4.59 0.66
CA VAL A 327 5.51 -4.02 1.86
C VAL A 327 4.60 -2.93 2.41
N SER A 328 3.82 -3.25 3.45
CA SER A 328 2.77 -2.38 4.00
C SER A 328 3.34 -1.50 5.11
N LEU A 329 3.50 -0.21 4.81
CA LEU A 329 4.20 0.78 5.61
C LEU A 329 3.25 1.71 6.39
N ASP A 330 3.75 2.25 7.50
CA ASP A 330 3.18 3.42 8.18
C ASP A 330 3.93 4.71 7.80
N ASN A 331 3.28 5.85 8.07
CA ASN A 331 3.87 7.18 8.03
C ASN A 331 4.45 7.57 6.66
N ILE A 332 3.71 7.26 5.59
CA ILE A 332 4.06 7.58 4.21
C ILE A 332 4.24 9.09 4.05
N GLY A 333 5.31 9.49 3.34
CA GLY A 333 5.59 10.89 3.04
C GLY A 333 6.10 11.71 4.22
N SER A 334 6.40 11.08 5.37
CA SER A 334 6.82 11.81 6.57
C SER A 334 8.16 12.54 6.42
N ASP A 335 9.08 11.97 5.63
CA ASP A 335 10.38 12.55 5.31
C ASP A 335 11.04 11.86 4.12
N ASN A 336 12.24 12.34 3.77
CA ASN A 336 13.01 11.86 2.64
C ASN A 336 13.45 10.39 2.76
N ASP A 337 13.75 9.92 3.97
CA ASP A 337 14.16 8.54 4.20
C ASP A 337 13.03 7.56 3.87
N LYS A 338 11.79 7.89 4.27
CA LYS A 338 10.60 7.12 3.87
C LYS A 338 10.38 7.14 2.35
N ASN A 339 10.59 8.29 1.71
CA ASN A 339 10.45 8.40 0.24
C ASN A 339 11.51 7.55 -0.49
N ILE A 340 12.76 7.54 0.02
CA ILE A 340 13.82 6.67 -0.49
C ILE A 340 13.46 5.19 -0.30
N LEU A 341 12.90 4.81 0.85
CA LEU A 341 12.46 3.43 1.08
C LEU A 341 11.42 2.99 0.04
N ILE A 342 10.43 3.84 -0.28
CA ILE A 342 9.42 3.55 -1.30
C ILE A 342 10.06 3.39 -2.68
N GLN A 343 10.98 4.30 -3.05
CA GLN A 343 11.76 4.22 -4.30
C GLN A 343 12.56 2.91 -4.38
N ARG A 344 13.16 2.46 -3.27
CA ARG A 344 13.88 1.18 -3.21
C ARG A 344 12.96 -0.01 -3.41
N ILE A 345 11.78 -0.01 -2.78
CA ILE A 345 10.77 -1.07 -2.98
C ILE A 345 10.34 -1.14 -4.45
N ILE A 346 10.04 0.00 -5.08
CA ILE A 346 9.73 0.06 -6.52
C ILE A 346 10.89 -0.50 -7.34
N GLY A 347 12.12 -0.10 -7.01
CA GLY A 347 13.33 -0.51 -7.70
C GLY A 347 13.64 -2.00 -7.65
N LEU A 348 13.06 -2.76 -6.72
CA LEU A 348 13.14 -4.22 -6.74
C LEU A 348 12.46 -4.85 -7.98
N ASN A 349 11.61 -4.10 -8.67
CA ASN A 349 11.00 -4.53 -9.92
C ASN A 349 11.81 -4.12 -11.17
N ASP A 350 12.88 -3.31 -11.05
CA ASP A 350 13.72 -2.88 -12.17
C ASP A 350 14.87 -3.87 -12.44
N GLU A 351 14.63 -4.84 -13.31
CA GLU A 351 15.64 -5.86 -13.64
C GLU A 351 16.86 -5.28 -14.33
N ASN A 352 16.67 -4.26 -15.17
CA ASN A 352 17.78 -3.62 -15.87
C ASN A 352 18.76 -3.01 -14.86
N ARG A 353 18.25 -2.41 -13.79
CA ARG A 353 19.06 -1.90 -12.68
C ARG A 353 19.74 -3.04 -11.92
N LEU A 354 19.01 -4.09 -11.54
CA LEU A 354 19.58 -5.23 -10.81
C LEU A 354 20.72 -5.89 -11.61
N ASN A 355 20.55 -6.03 -12.93
CA ASN A 355 21.57 -6.50 -13.87
C ASN A 355 22.80 -5.58 -13.93
N ARG A 356 22.63 -4.25 -13.94
CA ARG A 356 23.77 -3.32 -13.92
C ARG A 356 24.55 -3.41 -12.61
N GLU A 357 23.85 -3.54 -11.49
CA GLU A 357 24.45 -3.64 -10.16
C GLU A 357 25.23 -4.97 -9.98
N GLN A 358 24.86 -6.03 -10.72
CA GLN A 358 25.67 -7.24 -10.85
C GLN A 358 27.05 -6.94 -11.46
N GLY A 359 27.11 -6.14 -12.52
CA GLY A 359 28.35 -5.82 -13.25
C GLY A 359 29.34 -5.01 -12.42
N ILE A 360 28.86 -4.17 -11.49
CA ILE A 360 29.71 -3.37 -10.60
C ILE A 360 30.47 -4.24 -9.59
N THR A 361 29.98 -5.46 -9.27
CA THR A 361 30.69 -6.37 -8.34
C THR A 361 31.82 -7.19 -9.01
N ARG A 362 32.09 -6.99 -10.31
CA ARG A 362 33.15 -7.70 -11.07
C ARG A 362 34.44 -6.88 -11.29
N LEU A 363 34.55 -5.72 -10.66
CA LEU A 363 35.78 -4.92 -10.58
C LEU A 363 36.23 -4.86 -9.12
#